data_AF-U6DQH5-F1
#
_entry.id   AF-U6DQH5-F1
#
_cell.length_a   1.000
_cell.length_b   1.000
_cell.length_c   1.000
_cell.angle_alpha   90.00
_cell.angle_beta   90.00
_cell.angle_gamma   90.00
#
_symmetry.space_group_name_H-M   'P 1'
#
loop_
_entity.id
_entity.type
_entity.pdbx_description
1 polymer ?
#
loop_
_entity_poly.entity_id
_entity_poly.type
_entity_poly.pdbx_seq_one_letter_code
_entity_poly.pdbx_strand_id
1 'polypeptide(L)'
;QQGDRERESGLDISPMCDKHTASVEKSQVGFIDYIAHPLWETWADLVHPDAQDLLDTLEDNREWYQSKIPRSPVDLTSPEQGSPDRFRFELTLEEAEEEEEEE
;
A
#
# COMPACT_ATOMS: atom_id res chain seq x y z
N GLN A 1 -11.19 -2.49 -12.93
CA GLN A 1 -12.15 -3.61 -13.07
C GLN A 1 -12.97 -3.81 -11.79
N GLN A 2 -12.36 -4.04 -10.61
CA GLN A 2 -13.14 -4.08 -9.35
C GLN A 2 -13.87 -2.76 -9.08
N GLY A 3 -13.15 -1.62 -9.08
CA GLY A 3 -13.79 -0.31 -8.84
C GLY A 3 -14.78 0.12 -9.93
N ASP A 4 -14.70 -0.45 -11.14
CA ASP A 4 -15.73 -0.21 -12.16
C ASP A 4 -17.02 -0.96 -11.80
N ARG A 5 -16.92 -2.20 -11.28
CA ARG A 5 -18.07 -2.98 -10.80
C ARG A 5 -18.71 -2.35 -9.56
N GLU A 6 -17.91 -1.90 -8.60
CA GLU A 6 -18.39 -1.19 -7.41
C GLU A 6 -19.19 0.05 -7.80
N ARG A 7 -18.66 0.84 -8.76
CA ARG A 7 -19.34 2.01 -9.32
C ARG A 7 -20.66 1.65 -10.03
N GLU A 8 -20.66 0.59 -10.84
CA GLU A 8 -21.86 0.11 -11.55
C GLU A 8 -22.95 -0.39 -10.58
N SER A 9 -22.56 -0.98 -9.45
CA SER A 9 -23.46 -1.43 -8.39
C SER A 9 -23.88 -0.32 -7.41
N GLY A 10 -23.39 0.92 -7.60
CA GLY A 10 -23.69 2.04 -6.71
C GLY A 10 -23.05 1.93 -5.32
N LEU A 11 -21.99 1.13 -5.19
CA LEU A 11 -21.19 1.00 -3.97
C LEU A 11 -20.05 2.04 -3.97
N ASP A 12 -19.58 2.37 -2.78
CA ASP A 12 -18.35 3.15 -2.63
C ASP A 12 -17.16 2.35 -3.18
N ILE A 13 -16.29 3.02 -3.93
CA ILE A 13 -15.16 2.36 -4.58
C ILE A 13 -14.07 2.11 -3.54
N SER A 14 -13.59 0.87 -3.49
CA SER A 14 -12.52 0.45 -2.60
C SER A 14 -11.26 1.31 -2.80
N PRO A 15 -10.48 1.57 -1.74
CA PRO A 15 -9.19 2.23 -1.86
C PRO A 15 -8.33 1.57 -2.95
N MET A 16 -7.59 2.37 -3.71
CA MET A 16 -6.75 1.91 -4.83
C MET A 16 -7.48 1.28 -6.03
N CYS A 17 -8.79 1.07 -5.95
CA CYS A 17 -9.57 0.47 -7.03
C CYS A 17 -10.13 1.49 -8.04
N ASP A 18 -9.98 2.78 -7.77
CA ASP A 18 -10.37 3.85 -8.69
C ASP A 18 -9.19 4.36 -9.54
N LYS A 19 -9.26 4.09 -10.85
CA LYS A 19 -8.24 4.49 -11.84
C LYS A 19 -8.03 6.00 -11.98
N HIS A 20 -8.96 6.82 -11.49
CA HIS A 20 -8.89 8.28 -11.63
C HIS A 20 -8.22 8.97 -10.43
N THR A 21 -8.20 8.32 -9.27
CA THR A 21 -7.71 8.89 -8.02
C THR A 21 -6.51 8.12 -7.46
N ALA A 22 -6.34 6.84 -7.84
CA ALA A 22 -5.23 6.02 -7.42
C ALA A 22 -3.89 6.49 -8.01
N SER A 23 -2.90 6.72 -7.15
CA SER A 23 -1.50 6.83 -7.55
C SER A 23 -0.83 5.47 -7.38
N VAL A 24 -0.54 4.81 -8.50
CA VAL A 24 0.07 3.47 -8.50
C VAL A 24 1.44 3.52 -7.83
N GLU A 25 2.25 4.51 -8.18
CA GLU A 25 3.62 4.66 -7.69
C GLU A 25 3.66 4.85 -6.18
N LYS A 26 2.82 5.76 -5.64
CA LYS A 26 2.74 6.01 -4.19
C LYS A 26 2.31 4.76 -3.43
N SER A 27 1.39 4.00 -3.99
CA SER A 27 0.87 2.80 -3.32
C SER A 27 1.79 1.60 -3.43
N GLN A 28 2.58 1.48 -4.51
CA GLN A 28 3.65 0.48 -4.57
C GLN A 28 4.73 0.77 -3.52
N VAL A 29 5.16 2.03 -3.37
CA VAL A 29 6.09 2.40 -2.29
C VAL A 29 5.49 2.07 -0.92
N GLY A 30 4.26 2.47 -0.65
CA GLY A 30 3.59 2.16 0.62
C GLY A 30 3.43 0.65 0.87
N PHE A 31 3.08 -0.12 -0.16
CA PHE A 31 2.99 -1.59 -0.05
C PHE A 31 4.34 -2.22 0.28
N ILE A 32 5.42 -1.76 -0.37
CA ILE A 32 6.76 -2.24 -0.08
C ILE A 32 7.14 -1.87 1.36
N ASP A 33 6.90 -0.64 1.80
CA ASP A 33 7.28 -0.15 3.14
C ASP A 33 6.56 -0.88 4.28
N TYR A 34 5.25 -1.08 4.15
CA TYR A 34 4.42 -1.54 5.26
C TYR A 34 4.09 -3.03 5.23
N ILE A 35 4.28 -3.70 4.08
CA ILE A 35 3.92 -5.11 3.91
C ILE A 35 5.08 -5.93 3.37
N ALA A 36 5.57 -5.62 2.16
CA ALA A 36 6.50 -6.52 1.48
C ALA A 36 7.89 -6.54 2.14
N HIS A 37 8.46 -5.39 2.47
CA HIS A 37 9.80 -5.30 3.07
C HIS A 37 9.85 -5.96 4.45
N PRO A 38 8.95 -5.65 5.42
CA PRO A 38 8.98 -6.33 6.72
C PRO A 38 8.88 -7.86 6.63
N LEU A 39 8.09 -8.36 5.67
CA LEU A 39 7.96 -9.79 5.41
C LEU A 39 9.25 -10.39 4.83
N TRP A 40 9.79 -9.77 3.78
CA TRP A 40 10.98 -10.27 3.09
C TRP A 40 12.26 -10.12 3.90
N GLU A 41 12.37 -9.09 4.73
CA GLU A 41 13.46 -8.91 5.68
C GLU A 41 13.50 -10.08 6.68
N THR A 42 12.35 -10.38 7.32
CA THR A 42 12.24 -11.51 8.25
C THR A 42 12.53 -12.85 7.57
N TRP A 43 12.09 -13.02 6.31
CA TRP A 43 12.38 -14.22 5.53
C TRP A 43 13.86 -14.33 5.18
N ALA A 44 14.49 -13.23 4.75
CA ALA A 44 15.90 -13.20 4.37
C ALA A 44 16.81 -13.53 5.55
N ASP A 45 16.47 -13.07 6.75
CA ASP A 45 17.13 -13.47 7.99
C ASP A 45 17.05 -14.98 8.24
N LEU A 46 15.89 -15.60 7.98
CA LEU A 46 15.67 -17.03 8.20
C LEU A 46 16.50 -17.91 7.27
N VAL A 47 16.64 -17.51 5.99
CA VAL A 47 17.32 -18.30 4.95
C VAL A 47 18.68 -17.73 4.58
N HIS A 48 19.26 -16.88 5.42
CA HIS A 48 20.50 -16.18 5.09
C HIS A 48 21.63 -17.17 4.71
N PRO A 49 22.33 -16.95 3.58
CA PRO A 49 22.32 -15.75 2.72
C PRO A 49 21.40 -15.84 1.49
N ASP A 50 20.59 -16.89 1.34
CA ASP A 50 20.02 -17.30 0.06
C ASP A 50 19.02 -16.30 -0.56
N ALA A 51 18.38 -15.45 0.25
CA ALA A 51 17.40 -14.47 -0.21
C ALA A 51 17.91 -13.03 -0.28
N GLN A 52 19.21 -12.80 -0.06
CA GLN A 52 19.78 -11.44 -0.06
C GLN A 52 19.57 -10.73 -1.41
N ASP A 53 19.84 -11.40 -2.53
CA ASP A 53 19.66 -10.83 -3.87
C ASP A 53 18.20 -10.40 -4.15
N LEU A 54 17.23 -11.12 -3.55
CA LEU A 54 15.81 -10.79 -3.68
C LEU A 54 15.45 -9.55 -2.86
N LEU A 55 16.03 -9.40 -1.67
CA LEU A 55 15.84 -8.23 -0.82
C LEU A 55 16.45 -6.99 -1.48
N ASP A 56 17.67 -7.10 -2.00
CA ASP A 56 18.35 -6.01 -2.72
C ASP A 56 17.52 -5.58 -3.95
N THR A 57 16.97 -6.54 -4.70
CA THR A 57 16.08 -6.25 -5.85
C THR A 57 14.78 -5.56 -5.41
N LEU A 58 14.24 -5.91 -4.24
CA LEU A 58 13.03 -5.28 -3.70
C LEU A 58 13.30 -3.81 -3.34
N GLU A 59 14.46 -3.51 -2.77
CA GLU A 59 14.92 -2.14 -2.48
C GLU A 59 15.11 -1.32 -3.76
N ASP A 60 15.78 -1.86 -4.77
CA ASP A 60 15.95 -1.19 -6.07
C ASP A 60 14.60 -0.85 -6.72
N ASN A 61 13.65 -1.79 -6.67
CA ASN A 61 12.29 -1.57 -7.19
C ASN A 61 11.55 -0.48 -6.42
N ARG A 62 11.70 -0.46 -5.09
CA ARG A 62 11.12 0.58 -4.23
C ARG A 62 11.63 1.96 -4.61
N GLU A 63 12.94 2.10 -4.78
CA GLU A 63 13.56 3.37 -5.20
C GLU A 63 13.08 3.79 -6.58
N TRP A 64 12.96 2.84 -7.51
CA TRP A 64 12.41 3.10 -8.83
C TRP A 64 10.99 3.67 -8.75
N TYR A 65 10.08 3.05 -7.99
CA TYR A 65 8.71 3.55 -7.81
C TYR A 65 8.70 4.93 -7.14
N GLN A 66 9.52 5.13 -6.11
CA GLN A 66 9.65 6.42 -5.43
C GLN A 66 10.10 7.53 -6.39
N SER A 67 11.02 7.22 -7.31
CA SER A 67 11.51 8.18 -8.32
C SER A 67 10.44 8.60 -9.33
N LYS A 68 9.42 7.77 -9.54
CA LYS A 68 8.30 8.01 -10.46
C LYS A 68 7.18 8.84 -9.85
N ILE A 69 7.14 8.99 -8.53
CA ILE A 69 6.16 9.84 -7.86
C ILE A 69 6.43 11.31 -8.23
N PRO A 70 5.46 12.02 -8.85
CA PRO A 70 5.63 13.43 -9.15
C PRO A 70 5.90 14.22 -7.87
N ARG A 71 7.01 14.97 -7.84
CA ARG A 71 7.23 15.96 -6.78
C ARG A 71 6.18 17.06 -6.99
N SER A 72 5.29 17.23 -6.01
CA SER A 72 4.34 18.33 -6.00
C SER A 72 5.08 19.65 -6.24
N PRO A 73 4.57 20.57 -7.09
CA PRO A 73 5.10 21.92 -7.10
C PRO A 73 4.95 22.47 -5.67
N VAL A 74 6.07 22.85 -5.05
CA VAL A 74 6.11 23.47 -3.72
C VAL A 74 5.21 24.70 -3.74
N ASP A 75 4.03 24.57 -3.14
CA ASP A 75 3.19 25.72 -2.84
C ASP A 75 3.83 26.43 -1.65
N LEU A 76 4.57 27.51 -1.93
CA LEU A 76 5.29 28.33 -0.95
C LEU A 76 4.37 29.09 0.02
N THR A 77 3.10 28.69 0.17
CA THR A 77 2.09 29.46 0.91
C THR A 77 1.44 28.75 2.10
N SER A 78 1.77 27.50 2.43
CA SER A 78 1.16 26.83 3.60
C SER A 78 2.13 26.65 4.77
N PRO A 79 1.84 27.21 5.96
CA PRO A 79 2.64 27.00 7.15
C PRO A 79 2.39 25.60 7.72
N GLU A 80 3.48 24.84 7.82
CA GLU A 80 3.71 23.65 8.66
C GLU A 80 2.55 23.12 9.49
N GLN A 81 1.93 22.02 9.04
CA GLN A 81 1.50 20.95 9.94
C GLN A 81 1.84 19.59 9.32
N GLY A 82 2.87 18.97 9.87
CA GLY A 82 3.23 17.60 9.57
C GLY A 82 2.08 16.66 9.93
N SER A 83 1.51 16.03 8.93
CA SER A 83 0.83 14.75 9.08
C SER A 83 1.33 13.85 7.95
N PRO A 84 2.10 12.78 8.23
CA PRO A 84 2.27 11.75 7.21
C PRO A 84 0.88 11.20 6.98
N ASP A 85 0.48 11.20 5.71
CA ASP A 85 -0.76 10.67 5.18
C ASP A 85 -0.93 9.25 5.74
N ARG A 86 -1.63 9.17 6.87
CA ARG A 86 -1.68 7.99 7.73
C ARG A 86 -2.58 7.01 7.00
N PHE A 87 -1.98 6.04 6.32
CA PHE A 87 -2.64 4.86 5.80
C PHE A 87 -3.54 4.29 6.92
N ARG A 88 -4.83 4.59 6.84
CA ARG A 88 -5.86 4.05 7.75
C ARG A 88 -6.48 2.88 7.01
N PHE A 89 -5.95 1.70 7.29
CA PHE A 89 -6.67 0.47 7.02
C PHE A 89 -7.77 0.38 8.08
N GLU A 90 -9.01 0.71 7.73
CA GLU A 90 -10.16 0.32 8.55
C GLU A 90 -10.36 -1.17 8.36
N LEU A 91 -9.79 -1.96 9.27
CA LEU A 91 -10.16 -3.35 9.44
C LEU A 91 -11.61 -3.34 9.97
N THR A 92 -12.60 -3.50 9.09
CA THR A 92 -13.98 -3.74 9.50
C THR A 92 -14.03 -5.14 10.07
N LEU A 93 -13.89 -5.21 11.40
CA LEU A 93 -13.85 -6.43 12.21
C LEU A 93 -15.22 -7.14 12.31
N GLU A 94 -16.13 -6.92 11.36
CA GLU A 94 -17.51 -7.40 11.42
C GLU A 94 -17.71 -8.75 10.68
N GLU A 95 -16.77 -9.20 9.84
CA GLU A 95 -16.90 -10.48 9.11
C GLU A 95 -16.32 -11.70 9.87
N ALA A 96 -15.76 -11.52 11.07
CA ALA A 96 -15.19 -12.63 11.85
C ALA A 96 -16.18 -13.29 12.83
N GLU A 97 -17.37 -12.73 13.03
CA GLU A 97 -18.36 -13.28 13.98
C GLU A 97 -19.34 -14.29 13.34
N GLU A 98 -19.41 -14.40 12.01
CA GLU A 98 -20.37 -15.33 11.37
C GLU A 98 -19.88 -16.79 11.25
N GLU A 99 -18.59 -17.08 11.48
CA GLU A 99 -18.07 -18.47 11.43
C GLU A 99 -18.20 -19.25 12.76
N GLU A 100 -18.61 -18.63 13.87
CA GLU A 100 -18.80 -19.32 15.16
C GLU A 100 -20.22 -19.86 15.42
N GLU A 101 -21.22 -19.61 14.56
CA GLU A 101 -22.60 -20.09 14.76
C GLU A 101 -22.97 -21.41 14.05
N GLU A 102 -22.06 -22.04 13.29
CA GLU A 102 -22.28 -23.40 12.77
C GLU A 102 -21.56 -24.46 13.64
N GLU A 103 -22.10 -24.71 14.85
CA GLU A 103 -21.86 -25.95 15.60
C GLU A 103 -23.16 -26.78 15.74
#